data_AF-A0A935E9L8-F1
#
_entry.id   AF-A0A935E9L8-F1
#
_cell.length_a   1.000
_cell.length_b   1.000
_cell.length_c   1.000
_cell.angle_alpha   90.00
_cell.angle_beta   90.00
_cell.angle_gamma   90.00
#
_symmetry.space_group_name_H-M   'P 1'
#
loop_
_entity.id
_entity.type
_entity.pdbx_description
1 polymer ?
#
loop_
_entity_poly.entity_id
_entity_poly.type
_entity_poly.pdbx_seq_one_letter_code
_entity_poly.pdbx_strand_id
1 'polypeptide(L)'
;MAQLSIDTTTGRLTVADGGFADCSGLESIRQHVWLRLQIFLGECAYDVGLGVPWIQEVVASGTAPERIATIFREAIIRTPGITGITSGPTLDVDDNRAMQLSFTATTDEGLLVFSSPISSKPVQEID
;
A
#
# COMPACT_ATOMS: atom_id res chain seq x y z
N MET A 1 -0.27 11.58 16.27
CA MET A 1 -1.50 12.29 15.85
C MET A 1 -2.50 11.22 15.43
N ALA A 2 -3.74 11.26 15.91
CA ALA A 2 -4.77 10.30 15.52
C ALA A 2 -5.33 10.65 14.13
N GLN A 3 -5.62 9.62 13.33
CA GLN A 3 -6.19 9.73 11.99
C GLN A 3 -7.45 8.88 11.90
N LEU A 4 -8.34 9.17 10.95
CA LEU A 4 -9.50 8.31 10.72
C LEU A 4 -9.06 6.94 10.19
N SER A 5 -9.62 5.89 10.77
CA SER A 5 -9.30 4.51 10.40
C SER A 5 -10.04 4.12 9.12
N ILE A 6 -9.33 3.41 8.24
CA ILE A 6 -9.84 2.83 7.00
C ILE A 6 -9.77 1.31 7.13
N ASP A 7 -10.86 0.63 6.78
CA ASP A 7 -10.83 -0.79 6.54
C ASP A 7 -10.04 -1.04 5.24
N THR A 8 -8.80 -1.52 5.37
CA THR A 8 -7.89 -1.76 4.24
C THR A 8 -8.32 -2.91 3.32
N THR A 9 -9.39 -3.63 3.67
CA THR A 9 -10.00 -4.65 2.80
C THR A 9 -11.03 -4.03 1.88
N THR A 10 -11.82 -3.09 2.38
CA THR A 10 -12.95 -2.49 1.64
C THR A 10 -12.69 -1.07 1.15
N GLY A 11 -11.67 -0.39 1.68
CA GLY A 11 -11.37 1.02 1.44
C GLY A 11 -12.36 1.99 2.11
N ARG A 12 -13.29 1.51 2.95
CA ARG A 12 -14.27 2.36 3.66
C ARG A 12 -13.74 2.85 4.99
N LEU A 13 -14.26 3.99 5.44
CA LEU A 13 -14.00 4.47 6.80
C LEU A 13 -14.61 3.50 7.81
N THR A 14 -13.82 3.14 8.83
CA THR A 14 -14.29 2.30 9.92
C THR A 14 -15.21 3.11 10.84
N VAL A 15 -16.36 2.54 11.17
CA VAL A 15 -17.32 3.12 12.11
C VAL A 15 -17.36 2.25 13.37
N ALA A 16 -17.20 2.87 14.52
CA ALA A 16 -17.25 2.22 15.84
C ALA A 16 -18.05 3.12 16.81
N ASP A 17 -18.83 2.51 17.70
CA ASP A 17 -19.57 3.20 18.78
C ASP A 17 -20.42 4.40 18.32
N GLY A 18 -20.98 4.33 17.12
CA GLY A 18 -21.82 5.40 16.55
C GLY A 18 -21.04 6.59 15.98
N GLY A 19 -19.72 6.49 15.81
CA GLY A 19 -18.86 7.49 15.18
C GLY A 19 -17.78 6.90 14.28
N PHE A 20 -16.93 7.74 13.69
CA PHE A 20 -15.76 7.28 12.95
C PHE A 20 -14.66 6.84 13.91
N ALA A 21 -14.08 5.66 13.66
CA ALA A 21 -12.95 5.16 14.42
C ALA A 21 -11.67 5.90 14.02
N ASP A 22 -10.73 5.96 14.96
CA ASP A 22 -9.39 6.48 14.72
C ASP A 22 -8.30 5.39 14.79
N CYS A 23 -7.18 5.66 14.15
CA CYS A 23 -5.96 4.87 14.20
C CYS A 23 -4.75 5.78 14.49
N SER A 24 -3.72 5.22 15.11
CA SER A 24 -2.49 5.93 15.46
C SER A 24 -1.28 4.99 15.52
N GLY A 25 -0.08 5.54 15.67
CA GLY A 25 1.16 4.80 15.74
C GLY A 25 1.37 3.88 14.54
N LEU A 26 1.78 2.63 14.80
CA LEU A 26 2.08 1.63 13.79
C LEU A 26 0.92 1.36 12.81
N GLU A 27 -0.34 1.41 13.29
CA GLU A 27 -1.51 1.15 12.44
C GLU A 27 -1.80 2.31 11.48
N SER A 28 -1.53 3.55 11.88
CA SER A 28 -1.57 4.70 10.96
C SER A 28 -0.49 4.57 9.88
N ILE A 29 0.72 4.13 10.22
CA ILE A 29 1.78 3.86 9.24
C ILE A 29 1.36 2.74 8.28
N ARG A 30 0.78 1.64 8.80
CA ARG A 30 0.23 0.55 7.98
C ARG A 30 -0.80 1.06 6.98
N GLN A 31 -1.75 1.86 7.44
CA GLN A 31 -2.78 2.46 6.60
C GLN A 31 -2.20 3.38 5.53
N HIS A 32 -1.19 4.20 5.86
CA HIS A 32 -0.50 5.05 4.89
C HIS A 32 0.23 4.26 3.81
N VAL A 33 0.91 3.17 4.19
CA VAL A 33 1.57 2.30 3.20
C VAL A 33 0.51 1.69 2.28
N TRP A 34 -0.57 1.15 2.84
CA TRP A 34 -1.66 0.60 2.05
C TRP A 34 -2.20 1.62 1.04
N LEU A 35 -2.53 2.83 1.49
CA LEU A 35 -3.09 3.88 0.63
C LEU A 35 -2.13 4.26 -0.50
N ARG A 36 -0.84 4.45 -0.19
CA ARG A 36 0.19 4.83 -1.19
C ARG A 36 0.39 3.78 -2.28
N LEU A 37 0.19 2.51 -1.95
CA LEU A 37 0.28 1.41 -2.91
C LEU A 37 -0.93 1.35 -3.86
N GLN A 38 -2.07 1.89 -3.44
CA GLN A 38 -3.28 1.96 -4.28
C GLN A 38 -3.31 3.17 -5.22
N ILE A 39 -2.61 4.27 -4.87
CA ILE A 39 -2.58 5.48 -5.69
C ILE A 39 -1.81 5.23 -6.99
N PHE A 40 -2.36 5.64 -8.12
CA PHE A 40 -1.67 5.60 -9.40
C PHE A 40 -0.68 6.74 -9.52
N LEU A 41 0.47 6.48 -10.13
CA LEU A 41 1.44 7.53 -10.43
C LEU A 41 0.76 8.65 -11.25
N GLY A 42 0.76 9.87 -10.70
CA GLY A 42 0.17 11.06 -11.33
C GLY A 42 -1.31 11.31 -11.01
N GLU A 43 -1.94 10.47 -10.19
CA GLU A 43 -3.36 10.66 -9.80
C GLU A 43 -3.56 11.89 -8.91
N CYS A 44 -2.59 12.19 -8.06
CA CYS A 44 -2.65 13.34 -7.16
C CYS A 44 -2.16 14.61 -7.86
N ALA A 45 -3.08 15.52 -8.21
CA ALA A 45 -2.75 16.78 -8.89
C ALA A 45 -1.76 17.68 -8.10
N TYR A 46 -1.72 17.55 -6.77
CA TYR A 46 -0.80 18.30 -5.90
C TYR A 46 0.61 17.70 -5.85
N ASP A 47 0.77 16.43 -6.19
CA ASP A 47 2.05 15.72 -6.27
C ASP A 47 1.96 14.62 -7.32
N VAL A 48 2.32 14.97 -8.55
CA VAL A 48 2.28 14.06 -9.70
C VAL A 48 3.32 12.94 -9.61
N GLY A 49 4.30 13.06 -8.70
CA GLY A 49 5.29 12.02 -8.43
C GLY A 49 4.82 10.98 -7.43
N LEU A 50 3.66 11.19 -6.79
CA LEU A 50 3.07 10.25 -5.85
C LEU A 50 2.36 9.11 -6.58
N GLY A 51 2.47 7.91 -6.02
CA GLY A 51 1.77 6.71 -6.46
C GLY A 51 2.70 5.66 -7.09
N VAL A 52 2.10 4.55 -7.49
CA VAL A 52 2.78 3.42 -8.14
C VAL A 52 2.54 3.51 -9.65
N PRO A 53 3.56 3.34 -10.51
CA PRO A 53 3.42 3.30 -11.97
C PRO A 53 2.77 1.99 -12.44
N TRP A 54 1.52 1.78 -12.04
CA TRP A 54 0.77 0.56 -12.28
C TRP A 54 0.66 0.23 -13.76
N ILE A 55 0.20 1.20 -14.56
CA ILE A 55 -0.11 1.00 -15.99
C ILE A 55 1.17 0.93 -16.83
N GLN A 56 2.15 1.78 -16.50
CA GLN A 56 3.33 2.02 -17.30
C GLN A 56 4.41 0.96 -17.07
N GLU A 57 4.52 0.44 -15.84
CA GLU A 57 5.60 -0.48 -15.47
C GLU A 57 5.09 -1.77 -14.82
N VAL A 58 4.20 -1.70 -13.81
CA VAL A 58 3.86 -2.91 -13.02
C VAL A 58 3.08 -3.95 -13.81
N VAL A 59 2.03 -3.54 -14.53
CA VAL A 59 1.24 -4.47 -15.39
C VAL A 59 1.70 -4.48 -16.85
N ALA A 60 2.74 -3.70 -17.18
CA ALA A 60 3.28 -3.64 -18.52
C ALA A 60 3.96 -4.96 -18.89
N SER A 61 3.76 -5.40 -20.13
CA SER A 61 4.39 -6.62 -20.64
C SER A 61 5.90 -6.46 -20.72
N GLY A 62 6.64 -7.45 -20.21
CA GLY A 62 8.11 -7.49 -20.31
C GLY A 62 8.85 -6.73 -19.22
N THR A 63 8.17 -6.12 -18.25
CA THR A 63 8.85 -5.55 -17.08
C THR A 63 9.46 -6.66 -16.23
N ALA A 64 10.76 -6.55 -15.95
CA ALA A 64 11.47 -7.53 -15.14
C ALA A 64 10.95 -7.54 -13.69
N PRO A 65 10.79 -8.72 -13.05
CA PRO A 65 10.32 -8.81 -11.66
C PRO A 65 11.13 -7.97 -10.66
N GLU A 66 12.45 -7.85 -10.88
CA GLU A 66 13.35 -7.04 -10.05
C GLU A 66 13.02 -5.56 -10.13
N ARG A 67 12.59 -5.07 -11.31
CA ARG A 67 12.14 -3.70 -11.50
C ARG A 67 10.84 -3.45 -10.73
N ILE A 68 9.89 -4.38 -10.79
CA ILE A 68 8.63 -4.31 -10.05
C ILE A 68 8.89 -4.28 -8.53
N ALA A 69 9.76 -5.16 -8.03
CA ALA A 69 10.16 -5.17 -6.63
C ALA A 69 10.85 -3.87 -6.20
N THR A 70 11.63 -3.25 -7.09
CA THR A 70 12.26 -1.94 -6.84
C THR A 70 11.21 -0.83 -6.74
N ILE A 71 10.22 -0.81 -7.62
CA ILE A 71 9.11 0.16 -7.59
C ILE A 71 8.37 0.09 -6.25
N PHE A 72 7.96 -1.11 -5.82
CA PHE A 72 7.27 -1.26 -4.54
C PHE A 72 8.16 -0.89 -3.36
N ARG A 73 9.44 -1.24 -3.39
CA ARG A 73 10.41 -0.87 -2.35
C ARG A 73 10.52 0.64 -2.22
N GLU A 74 10.62 1.37 -3.33
CA GLU A 74 10.69 2.84 -3.33
C GLU A 74 9.41 3.47 -2.78
N ALA A 75 8.24 2.96 -3.16
CA ALA A 75 6.95 3.43 -2.65
C ALA A 75 6.84 3.23 -1.12
N ILE A 76 7.27 2.07 -0.62
CA ILE A 76 7.28 1.75 0.81
C ILE A 76 8.24 2.67 1.58
N ILE A 77 9.51 2.77 1.15
CA ILE A 77 10.53 3.60 1.83
C ILE A 77 10.16 5.08 1.87
N ARG A 78 9.51 5.59 0.83
CA ARG A 78 9.06 6.99 0.80
C ARG A 78 7.93 7.28 1.79
N THR A 79 7.30 6.26 2.38
CA THR A 79 6.18 6.42 3.31
C THR A 79 6.66 6.98 4.65
N PRO A 80 6.11 8.12 5.11
CA PRO A 80 6.47 8.67 6.41
C PRO A 80 6.30 7.65 7.52
N GLY A 81 7.32 7.58 8.37
CA GLY A 81 7.43 6.64 9.48
C GLY A 81 8.10 5.32 9.14
N ILE A 82 8.29 4.98 7.86
CA ILE A 82 9.17 3.87 7.48
C ILE A 82 10.63 4.32 7.59
N THR A 83 11.45 3.56 8.34
CA THR A 83 12.88 3.80 8.52
C THR A 83 13.76 2.82 7.74
N GLY A 84 13.20 1.68 7.33
CA GLY A 84 13.92 0.67 6.57
C GLY A 84 13.05 -0.54 6.23
N ILE A 85 13.56 -1.42 5.36
CA ILE A 85 12.92 -2.68 5.00
C ILE A 85 13.85 -3.81 5.42
N THR A 86 13.33 -4.74 6.22
CA THR A 86 14.06 -5.90 6.73
C THR A 86 13.92 -7.11 5.82
N SER A 87 12.76 -7.26 5.15
CA SER A 87 12.49 -8.37 4.22
C SER A 87 11.48 -7.95 3.15
N GLY A 88 11.61 -8.49 1.94
CA GLY A 88 10.78 -8.16 0.79
C GLY A 88 11.16 -6.82 0.12
N PRO A 89 10.27 -6.22 -0.68
CA PRO A 89 8.91 -6.69 -0.97
C PRO A 89 8.86 -7.94 -1.86
N THR A 90 7.95 -8.84 -1.54
CA THR A 90 7.62 -10.03 -2.32
C THR A 90 6.22 -9.86 -2.92
N LEU A 91 6.12 -10.10 -4.22
CA LEU A 91 4.87 -10.08 -4.97
C LEU A 91 4.52 -11.51 -5.36
N ASP A 92 3.45 -12.05 -4.77
CA ASP A 92 2.87 -13.32 -5.19
C ASP A 92 1.70 -13.03 -6.14
N VAL A 93 1.59 -13.79 -7.23
CA VAL A 93 0.56 -13.59 -8.25
C VAL A 93 -0.11 -14.92 -8.53
N ASP A 94 -1.42 -15.00 -8.34
CA ASP A 94 -2.19 -16.21 -8.60
C ASP A 94 -2.57 -16.37 -10.08
N ASP A 95 -3.20 -17.49 -10.43
CA ASP A 95 -3.65 -17.78 -11.79
C ASP A 95 -4.73 -16.79 -12.29
N ASN A 96 -5.45 -16.12 -11.38
CA ASN A 96 -6.44 -15.10 -11.68
C ASN A 96 -5.80 -13.69 -11.80
N ARG A 97 -4.48 -13.59 -11.70
CA ARG A 97 -3.71 -12.34 -11.64
C ARG A 97 -4.04 -11.46 -10.43
N ALA A 98 -4.57 -12.05 -9.36
CA ALA A 98 -4.62 -11.40 -8.07
C ALA A 98 -3.21 -11.31 -7.50
N MET A 99 -2.82 -10.14 -7.05
CA MET A 99 -1.47 -9.87 -6.57
C MET A 99 -1.48 -9.66 -5.05
N GLN A 100 -0.60 -10.36 -4.34
CA GLN A 100 -0.40 -10.21 -2.91
C GLN A 100 0.99 -9.65 -2.65
N LEU A 101 1.05 -8.47 -2.02
CA LEU A 101 2.31 -7.85 -1.62
C LEU A 101 2.59 -8.11 -0.14
N SER A 102 3.79 -8.59 0.15
CA SER A 102 4.24 -8.83 1.52
C SER A 102 5.65 -8.29 1.77
N PHE A 103 5.86 -7.73 2.96
CA PHE A 103 7.16 -7.24 3.40
C PHE A 103 7.21 -7.06 4.92
N THR A 104 8.43 -6.91 5.44
CA THR A 104 8.67 -6.49 6.82
C THR A 104 9.52 -5.23 6.82
N ALA A 105 9.06 -4.19 7.52
CA ALA A 105 9.73 -2.89 7.59
C ALA A 105 9.97 -2.46 9.04
N THR A 106 11.05 -1.72 9.27
CA THR A 106 11.27 -1.00 10.52
C THR A 106 10.63 0.37 10.41
N THR A 107 10.02 0.83 11.51
CA THR A 107 9.35 2.13 11.61
C THR A 107 9.78 2.85 12.88
N ASP A 108 9.42 4.13 13.02
CA ASP A 108 9.61 4.85 14.29
C ASP A 108 8.71 4.33 15.43
N GLU A 109 7.67 3.57 15.10
CA GLU A 109 6.70 2.99 16.04
C GLU A 109 6.93 1.47 16.28
N GLY A 110 7.98 0.88 15.69
CA GLY A 110 8.32 -0.55 15.82
C GLY A 110 8.39 -1.32 14.50
N LEU A 111 8.24 -2.64 14.58
CA LEU A 111 8.33 -3.53 13.41
C LEU A 111 6.97 -3.68 12.72
N LEU A 112 6.88 -3.26 11.46
CA LEU A 112 5.70 -3.44 10.62
C LEU A 112 5.82 -4.74 9.81
N VAL A 113 4.93 -5.69 10.07
CA VAL A 113 4.71 -6.85 9.19
C VAL A 113 3.49 -6.55 8.32
N PHE A 114 3.67 -6.48 7.01
CA PHE A 114 2.64 -6.11 6.06
C PHE A 114 2.36 -7.24 5.07
N SER A 115 1.08 -7.50 4.85
CA SER A 115 0.60 -8.39 3.79
C SER A 115 -0.76 -7.87 3.36
N SER A 116 -0.90 -7.44 2.11
CA SER A 116 -2.18 -6.99 1.56
C SER A 116 -2.32 -7.42 0.09
N PRO A 117 -3.54 -7.77 -0.35
CA PRO A 117 -3.82 -7.78 -1.78
C PRO A 117 -3.58 -6.36 -2.33
N ILE A 118 -3.00 -6.29 -3.52
CA ILE A 118 -2.80 -5.05 -4.25
C ILE A 118 -3.34 -5.23 -5.67
N SER A 119 -3.90 -4.16 -6.23
CA SER A 119 -4.52 -4.24 -7.55
C SER A 119 -4.36 -2.92 -8.29
N SER A 120 -4.22 -3.03 -9.61
CA SER A 120 -4.35 -1.91 -10.54
C SER A 120 -5.81 -1.55 -10.84
N LYS A 121 -6.77 -2.16 -10.15
CA LYS A 121 -8.17 -1.74 -10.13
C LYS A 121 -8.51 -1.31 -8.71
N PRO A 122 -9.25 -0.21 -8.52
CA PRO A 122 -9.78 0.11 -7.19
C PRO A 122 -10.54 -1.12 -6.65
N VAL A 123 -10.43 -1.34 -5.34
CA VAL A 123 -11.16 -2.40 -4.62
C VAL A 123 -12.60 -2.42 -5.12
N GLN A 124 -13.01 -3.52 -5.76
CA GLN A 124 -14.36 -3.61 -6.33
C GLN A 124 -15.37 -3.61 -5.19
N GLU A 125 -16.45 -2.81 -5.32
CA GLU A 125 -17.61 -2.92 -4.46
C GLU A 125 -18.09 -4.38 -4.50
N ILE A 126 -18.07 -5.02 -3.32
CA ILE A 126 -18.84 -6.23 -3.08
C ILE A 126 -20.28 -5.73 -2.92
N ASP A 127 -21.17 -6.21 -3.79
CA ASP A 127 -22.62 -5.92 -3.77
C ASP A 127 -23.24 -6.20 -2.40
#